data_AF-A0A1G7FLB4-F1
#
_entry.id   AF-A0A1G7FLB4-F1
#
_cell.length_a   1.000
_cell.length_b   1.000
_cell.length_c   1.000
_cell.angle_alpha   90.00
_cell.angle_beta   90.00
_cell.angle_gamma   90.00
#
_symmetry.space_group_name_H-M   'P 1'
#
loop_
_entity.id
_entity.type
_entity.pdbx_description
1 polymer ?
#
loop_
_entity_poly.entity_id
_entity_poly.type
_entity_poly.pdbx_seq_one_letter_code
_entity_poly.pdbx_strand_id
1 'polypeptide(L)'
;MILLTPKTPDLIKMEIKTHIPQVDIIHFLQCRGYEVKGYCLVLPPEEGFLIDEPRTEIYTFTATKEGEGQSPNNEFLKVFEREIKEVLKEFMEV
;
A
#
# COMPACT_ATOMS: atom_id res chain seq x y z
N MET A 1 -10.26 11.53 10.51
CA MET A 1 -11.27 11.10 11.50
C MET A 1 -10.74 9.88 12.22
N ILE A 2 -10.76 9.90 13.55
CA ILE A 2 -10.41 8.76 14.40
C ILE A 2 -11.66 8.43 15.23
N LEU A 3 -12.11 7.17 15.19
CA LEU A 3 -13.27 6.68 15.93
C LEU A 3 -12.84 5.54 16.84
N LEU A 4 -13.24 5.61 18.12
CA LEU A 4 -12.97 4.59 19.13
C LEU A 4 -14.31 4.04 19.62
N THR A 5 -14.46 2.72 19.62
CA THR A 5 -15.68 2.04 20.07
C THR A 5 -15.35 0.86 20.99
N PRO A 6 -16.02 0.71 22.14
CA PRO A 6 -15.86 -0.47 22.98
C PRO A 6 -16.37 -1.73 22.28
N LYS A 7 -15.66 -2.84 22.44
CA LYS A 7 -16.03 -4.17 21.94
C LYS A 7 -15.85 -5.19 23.07
N THR A 8 -16.90 -5.88 23.46
CA THR A 8 -16.86 -6.83 24.58
C THR A 8 -16.19 -8.16 24.20
N PRO A 9 -15.56 -8.87 25.15
CA PRO A 9 -15.14 -8.40 26.47
C PRO A 9 -13.75 -7.73 26.36
N ASP A 10 -13.64 -6.47 26.79
CA ASP A 10 -12.39 -5.71 26.96
C ASP A 10 -11.52 -5.41 25.71
N LEU A 11 -12.12 -5.35 24.52
CA LEU A 11 -11.46 -4.85 23.31
C LEU A 11 -11.89 -3.41 23.00
N ILE A 12 -10.99 -2.61 22.42
CA ILE A 12 -11.32 -1.30 21.84
C ILE A 12 -11.11 -1.40 20.33
N LYS A 13 -12.17 -1.17 19.55
CA LYS A 13 -12.07 -1.05 18.10
C LYS A 13 -11.69 0.39 17.75
N MET A 14 -10.56 0.56 17.05
CA MET A 14 -10.10 1.84 16.50
C MET A 14 -10.26 1.86 14.98
N GLU A 15 -10.91 2.91 14.46
CA GLU A 15 -11.04 3.17 13.03
C GLU A 15 -10.42 4.52 12.69
N ILE A 16 -9.45 4.53 11.77
CA ILE A 16 -8.77 5.75 11.32
C ILE A 16 -9.06 5.93 9.83
N LYS A 17 -9.67 7.07 9.48
CA LYS A 17 -9.85 7.52 8.10
C LYS A 17 -9.09 8.82 7.90
N THR A 18 -8.13 8.81 7.00
CA THR A 18 -7.26 9.96 6.74
C THR A 18 -7.01 10.12 5.23
N HIS A 19 -6.58 11.32 4.84
CA HIS A 19 -6.05 11.59 3.51
C HIS A 19 -4.55 11.83 3.66
N ILE A 20 -3.75 11.06 2.93
CA ILE A 20 -2.29 11.14 2.99
C ILE A 20 -1.78 11.61 1.63
N PRO A 21 -1.01 12.71 1.57
CA PRO A 21 -0.30 13.09 0.37
C PRO A 21 0.62 11.97 -0.12
N GLN A 22 0.67 11.75 -1.43
CA GLN A 22 1.52 10.72 -2.03
C GLN A 22 3.01 10.92 -1.66
N VAL A 23 3.46 12.18 -1.56
CA VAL A 23 4.85 12.52 -1.17
C VAL A 23 5.20 12.01 0.24
N ASP A 24 4.24 12.01 1.16
CA ASP A 24 4.47 11.56 2.53
C ASP A 24 4.59 10.03 2.59
N ILE A 25 3.84 9.31 1.74
CA ILE A 25 3.98 7.87 1.57
C ILE A 25 5.38 7.54 1.02
N ILE A 26 5.82 8.26 -0.02
CA ILE A 26 7.14 8.07 -0.61
C ILE A 26 8.23 8.34 0.42
N HIS A 27 8.11 9.44 1.16
CA HIS A 27 9.07 9.80 2.20
C HIS A 27 9.13 8.74 3.31
N PHE A 28 7.98 8.24 3.76
CA PHE A 28 7.91 7.16 4.74
C PHE A 28 8.65 5.90 4.26
N LEU A 29 8.46 5.50 3.01
CA LEU A 29 9.14 4.34 2.42
C LEU A 29 10.66 4.57 2.32
N GLN A 30 11.08 5.76 1.90
CA GLN A 30 12.50 6.14 1.84
C GLN A 30 13.16 6.10 3.22
N CYS A 31 12.49 6.60 4.26
CA CYS A 31 12.98 6.52 5.65
C CYS A 31 13.15 5.08 6.14
N ARG A 32 12.47 4.11 5.53
CA ARG A 32 12.60 2.67 5.81
C ARG A 32 13.59 1.94 4.93
N GLY A 33 14.38 2.66 4.13
CA GLY A 33 15.43 2.11 3.30
C GLY A 33 14.93 1.55 1.96
N TYR A 34 13.70 1.88 1.56
CA TYR A 34 13.22 1.56 0.21
C TYR A 34 13.65 2.64 -0.77
N GLU A 35 14.09 2.20 -1.95
CA GLU A 35 14.28 3.07 -3.10
C GLU A 35 12.95 3.14 -3.88
N VAL A 36 12.42 4.36 -4.05
CA VAL A 36 11.16 4.58 -4.77
C VAL A 36 11.44 5.04 -6.19
N LYS A 37 10.99 4.26 -7.17
CA LYS A 37 11.23 4.51 -8.60
C LYS A 37 9.96 4.41 -9.42
N GLY A 38 9.86 5.23 -10.46
CA GLY A 38 8.77 5.16 -11.44
C GLY A 38 8.70 3.77 -12.08
N TYR A 39 7.49 3.28 -12.30
CA TYR A 39 7.20 1.95 -12.80
C TYR A 39 5.95 1.99 -13.68
N CYS A 40 6.00 1.34 -14.84
CA CYS A 40 4.83 1.14 -15.69
C CYS A 40 4.22 -0.23 -15.37
N LEU A 41 3.08 -0.23 -14.69
CA LEU A 41 2.31 -1.42 -14.45
C LEU A 41 1.48 -1.71 -15.70
N VAL A 42 1.83 -2.80 -16.38
CA VAL A 42 1.09 -3.28 -17.55
C VAL A 42 0.06 -4.30 -17.10
N LEU A 43 -1.22 -3.94 -17.22
CA LEU A 43 -2.32 -4.86 -17.03
C LEU A 43 -2.61 -5.57 -18.37
N PRO A 44 -2.59 -6.91 -18.40
CA PRO A 44 -2.92 -7.66 -19.61
C PRO A 44 -4.39 -7.39 -19.99
N PRO A 45 -4.77 -7.57 -21.26
CA PRO A 45 -6.17 -7.56 -21.64
C PRO A 45 -6.91 -8.70 -20.94
N GLU A 46 -8.12 -8.44 -20.47
CA GLU A 46 -8.98 -9.44 -19.83
C GLU A 46 -10.22 -9.67 -20.71
N GLU A 47 -10.53 -10.93 -21.02
CA GLU A 47 -11.77 -11.27 -21.71
C GLU A 47 -12.95 -11.09 -20.76
N GLY A 48 -13.89 -10.24 -21.15
CA GLY A 48 -15.06 -9.94 -20.34
C GLY A 48 -16.31 -10.66 -20.85
N PHE A 49 -17.31 -10.81 -19.99
CA PHE A 49 -18.56 -11.48 -20.34
C PHE A 49 -19.38 -10.76 -21.43
N LEU A 50 -19.24 -9.43 -21.53
CA LEU A 50 -19.94 -8.58 -22.51
C LEU A 50 -18.99 -7.77 -23.39
N ILE A 51 -17.85 -7.34 -22.86
CA ILE A 51 -16.85 -6.52 -23.54
C ILE A 51 -15.48 -6.92 -22.99
N ASP A 52 -14.51 -7.12 -23.88
CA ASP A 52 -13.12 -7.35 -23.48
C ASP A 52 -12.48 -6.06 -22.97
N GLU A 53 -11.75 -6.16 -21.87
CA GLU A 53 -10.97 -5.06 -21.35
C GLU A 53 -9.63 -4.97 -22.10
N PRO A 54 -9.32 -3.83 -22.74
CA PRO A 54 -8.08 -3.66 -23.47
C PRO A 54 -6.89 -3.57 -22.52
N ARG A 55 -5.70 -3.89 -23.04
CA ARG A 55 -4.42 -3.67 -22.35
C ARG A 55 -4.35 -2.25 -21.80
N THR A 56 -4.03 -2.14 -20.50
CA THR A 56 -3.94 -0.85 -19.81
C THR A 56 -2.54 -0.67 -19.22
N GLU A 57 -2.00 0.54 -19.34
CA GLU A 57 -0.73 0.93 -18.74
C GLU A 57 -0.98 1.96 -17.63
N ILE A 58 -0.52 1.65 -16.42
CA ILE A 58 -0.64 2.54 -15.26
C ILE A 58 0.77 2.98 -14.86
N TYR A 59 1.03 4.28 -14.97
CA TYR A 59 2.26 4.88 -14.49
C TYR A 59 2.17 5.08 -12.98
N THR A 60 2.94 4.31 -12.24
CA THR A 60 2.97 4.30 -10.78
C THR A 60 4.42 4.30 -10.27
N PHE A 61 4.61 4.01 -8.99
CA PHE A 61 5.91 3.82 -8.37
C PHE A 61 6.04 2.41 -7.80
N THR A 62 7.27 1.96 -7.69
CA THR A 62 7.66 0.77 -6.94
C THR A 62 8.58 1.19 -5.82
N ALA A 63 8.56 0.44 -4.72
CA ALA A 63 9.44 0.61 -3.57
C ALA A 63 10.22 -0.70 -3.36
N THR A 64 11.52 -0.65 -3.60
CA THR A 64 12.41 -1.84 -3.61
C THR A 64 13.58 -1.65 -2.67
N LYS A 65 14.03 -2.73 -2.02
CA LYS A 65 15.31 -2.75 -1.29
C LYS A 65 16.47 -3.03 -2.24
N GLU A 66 17.70 -2.88 -1.74
CA GLU A 66 18.90 -3.19 -2.51
C GLU A 66 18.86 -4.63 -3.04
N GLY A 67 19.04 -4.78 -4.36
CA GLY A 67 19.00 -6.08 -5.05
C GLY A 67 17.60 -6.57 -5.45
N GLU A 68 16.53 -5.90 -5.04
CA GLU A 68 15.17 -6.24 -5.48
C GLU A 68 14.82 -5.59 -6.83
N GLY A 69 14.17 -6.36 -7.71
CA GLY A 69 13.66 -5.85 -8.99
C GLY A 69 12.32 -5.11 -8.84
N GLN A 70 12.04 -4.20 -9.77
CA GLN A 70 10.72 -3.58 -9.88
C GLN A 70 9.69 -4.62 -10.34
N SER A 71 8.57 -4.72 -9.62
CA SER A 71 7.51 -5.68 -9.96
C SER A 71 6.16 -5.18 -9.46
N PRO A 72 5.03 -5.75 -9.94
CA PRO A 72 3.70 -5.42 -9.45
C PRO A 72 3.48 -5.74 -7.96
N ASN A 73 4.32 -6.60 -7.37
CA ASN A 73 4.28 -6.95 -5.96
C ASN A 73 4.98 -5.90 -5.08
N ASN A 74 5.88 -5.13 -5.68
CA ASN A 74 6.64 -4.07 -5.02
C ASN A 74 6.06 -2.69 -5.35
N GLU A 75 4.81 -2.64 -5.81
CA GLU A 75 4.08 -1.38 -6.01
C GLU A 75 4.00 -0.62 -4.68
N PHE A 76 4.22 0.70 -4.73
CA PHE A 76 4.51 1.49 -3.53
C PHE A 76 3.35 1.51 -2.52
N LEU A 77 2.08 1.48 -2.94
CA LEU A 77 0.94 1.40 -2.04
C LEU A 77 0.86 0.04 -1.34
N LYS A 78 1.14 -1.06 -2.05
CA LYS A 78 1.21 -2.40 -1.43
C LYS A 78 2.32 -2.50 -0.40
N VAL A 79 3.50 -1.95 -0.72
CA VAL A 79 4.62 -1.92 0.22
C VAL A 79 4.27 -1.05 1.42
N PHE A 80 3.67 0.14 1.20
CA PHE A 80 3.22 1.01 2.27
C PHE A 80 2.18 0.33 3.18
N GLU A 81 1.20 -0.36 2.61
CA GLU A 81 0.18 -1.10 3.37
C GLU A 81 0.81 -2.17 4.27
N ARG A 82 1.79 -2.92 3.75
CA ARG A 82 2.54 -3.91 4.55
C ARG A 82 3.28 -3.22 5.70
N GLU A 83 4.02 -2.17 5.39
CA GLU A 83 4.86 -1.46 6.35
C GLU A 83 4.06 -0.76 7.46
N ILE A 84 2.93 -0.13 7.13
CA ILE A 84 2.07 0.51 8.13
C ILE A 84 1.35 -0.51 9.01
N LYS A 85 0.99 -1.68 8.46
CA LYS A 85 0.45 -2.79 9.27
C LYS A 85 1.46 -3.28 10.29
N GLU A 86 2.73 -3.41 9.91
CA GLU A 86 3.80 -3.76 10.85
C GLU A 86 3.97 -2.69 11.95
N VAL A 87 3.94 -1.39 11.60
CA VAL A 87 3.92 -0.30 12.60
C VAL A 87 2.77 -0.48 13.57
N LEU A 88 1.56 -0.69 13.06
CA LEU A 88 0.37 -0.79 13.90
C LEU A 88 0.37 -2.05 14.77
N LYS A 89 0.97 -3.16 14.31
CA LYS A 89 1.13 -4.38 15.12
C LYS A 89 2.00 -4.11 16.34
N GLU A 90 3.10 -3.36 16.21
CA GLU A 90 3.95 -2.99 17.35
C GLU A 90 3.17 -2.24 18.45
N PHE A 91 2.11 -1.51 18.10
CA PHE A 91 1.24 -0.84 19.07
C PHE A 91 0.11 -1.74 19.61
N MET A 92 -0.17 -2.88 18.97
CA MET A 92 -1.27 -3.79 19.33
C MET A 92 -0.77 -5.06 20.03
N GLU A 93 0.50 -5.43 19.90
CA GLU A 93 1.14 -6.47 20.71
C GLU A 93 1.52 -5.88 22.08
N VAL A 94 0.53 -5.78 22.96
CA VAL A 94 0.68 -5.62 24.41
C VAL A 94 0.07 -6.81 25.12
#